data_AF-A0A816QCB2-F1
#
_entry.id   AF-A0A816QCB2-F1
#
_cell.length_a   1.000
_cell.length_b   1.000
_cell.length_c   1.000
_cell.angle_alpha   90.00
_cell.angle_beta   90.00
_cell.angle_gamma   90.00
#
_symmetry.space_group_name_H-M   'P 1'
#
loop_
_entity.id
_entity.type
_entity.pdbx_description
1 polymer ?
#
loop_
_entity_poly.entity_id
_entity_poly.type
_entity_poly.pdbx_seq_one_letter_code
_entity_poly.pdbx_strand_id
1 'polypeptide(L)'
;MPTSTQAVAPYAPRVYQGLAEETNDVSYTPNQTTVREVQWNMADLPSASSSESATTTSWKPLIIVLTAVILVAAIAAVATPFLIAYFKTGSELKKPIIIFSNSISKAIVQLMQKSFKGQQKRAHACILLQHQQQVQQLLLQQQRRQQQPQRRPLPLRRLRPQPLRVPANLPAACSSYTTISDSTRSVSYSGSSGCDSSSFSSSGMWVRFTGSGGTTIPTYAPGTSVCGTSATGWYASTVPSSGATASGTLCYQWTSSTCQWSSSVQVANCNTYYVYLLYPSPTCNLRVCTV
;
A
#
# COMPACT_ATOMS: atom_id res chain seq x y z
N MET A 1 -7.20 -50.80 66.03
CA MET A 1 -7.29 -51.16 64.60
C MET A 1 -6.84 -49.97 63.77
N PRO A 2 -5.71 -50.08 63.08
CA PRO A 2 -5.56 -49.45 61.77
C PRO A 2 -5.03 -50.46 60.73
N THR A 3 -5.44 -50.27 59.47
CA THR A 3 -5.25 -51.22 58.37
C THR A 3 -4.13 -50.77 57.44
N SER A 4 -3.23 -51.72 57.12
CA SER A 4 -2.32 -51.88 55.95
C SER A 4 -1.45 -50.70 55.50
N THR A 5 -0.11 -50.67 55.67
CA THR A 5 0.96 -51.41 54.93
C THR A 5 0.78 -51.33 53.40
N GLN A 6 1.71 -50.84 52.56
CA GLN A 6 3.11 -51.23 52.41
C GLN A 6 4.00 -50.13 51.78
N ALA A 7 5.30 -50.26 52.09
CA ALA A 7 6.43 -49.51 51.56
C ALA A 7 7.06 -50.21 50.34
N VAL A 8 7.72 -49.46 49.44
CA VAL A 8 8.97 -49.87 48.77
C VAL A 8 9.79 -48.61 48.41
N ALA A 9 11.07 -48.61 48.80
CA ALA A 9 12.06 -47.56 48.63
C ALA A 9 12.98 -47.84 47.39
N PRO A 10 14.04 -47.06 47.11
CA PRO A 10 14.44 -46.66 45.76
C PRO A 10 15.45 -47.61 45.09
N TYR A 11 15.53 -47.56 43.75
CA TYR A 11 16.64 -48.13 42.99
C TYR A 11 17.26 -47.08 42.05
N ALA A 12 18.52 -46.78 42.32
CA ALA A 12 19.55 -46.39 41.34
C ALA A 12 20.71 -47.40 41.51
N PRO A 13 21.74 -47.45 40.65
CA PRO A 13 21.88 -47.06 39.24
C PRO A 13 22.30 -48.28 38.36
N ARG A 14 22.45 -48.10 37.03
CA ARG A 14 23.32 -48.97 36.23
C ARG A 14 24.26 -48.16 35.35
N VAL A 15 25.53 -48.37 35.62
CA VAL A 15 26.68 -48.03 34.78
C VAL A 15 26.73 -49.03 33.61
N TYR A 16 26.99 -48.54 32.40
CA TYR A 16 27.62 -49.31 31.34
C TYR A 16 28.75 -48.48 30.73
N GLN A 17 29.96 -49.03 30.79
CA GLN A 17 31.16 -48.60 30.05
C GLN A 17 31.24 -49.35 28.71
N GLY A 18 31.94 -48.73 27.74
CA GLY A 18 32.40 -49.33 26.47
C GLY A 18 31.49 -48.98 25.29
N LEU A 19 31.95 -48.54 24.13
CA LEU A 19 33.26 -48.70 23.48
C LEU A 19 33.55 -47.46 22.62
N ALA A 20 34.82 -47.08 22.57
CA ALA A 20 35.35 -46.15 21.59
C ALA A 20 35.40 -46.84 20.22
N GLU A 21 34.93 -46.16 19.19
CA GLU A 21 35.19 -46.54 17.81
C GLU A 21 35.63 -45.28 17.05
N GLU A 22 36.90 -45.28 16.64
CA GLU A 22 37.48 -44.31 15.72
C GLU A 22 36.74 -44.38 14.38
N THR A 23 36.22 -43.26 13.90
CA THR A 23 36.02 -43.08 12.46
C THR A 23 36.39 -41.66 12.05
N ASN A 24 37.62 -41.56 11.56
CA ASN A 24 38.09 -40.74 10.44
C ASN A 24 37.54 -39.32 10.27
N ASP A 25 38.47 -38.40 10.51
CA ASP A 25 38.61 -37.07 9.94
C ASP A 25 38.20 -37.00 8.46
N VAL A 26 37.22 -36.14 8.14
CA VAL A 26 37.15 -35.45 6.86
C VAL A 26 36.77 -34.00 7.17
N SER A 27 37.79 -33.19 7.41
CA SER A 27 37.75 -31.75 7.43
C SER A 27 37.37 -31.23 6.03
N TYR A 28 36.10 -30.86 5.84
CA TYR A 28 35.63 -30.23 4.59
C TYR A 28 35.95 -28.73 4.64
N THR A 29 37.01 -28.32 3.96
CA THR A 29 37.31 -26.92 3.67
C THR A 29 36.29 -26.39 2.65
N PRO A 30 35.64 -25.24 2.87
CA PRO A 30 34.86 -24.60 1.82
C PRO A 30 35.83 -23.97 0.81
N ASN A 31 35.89 -24.60 -0.36
CA ASN A 31 36.61 -24.12 -1.53
C ASN A 31 36.13 -22.71 -1.92
N GLN A 32 37.04 -21.74 -1.93
CA GLN A 32 36.81 -20.39 -2.44
C GLN A 32 36.47 -20.48 -3.93
N THR A 33 35.18 -20.35 -4.25
CA THR A 33 34.78 -20.06 -5.62
C THR A 33 34.83 -18.56 -5.80
N THR A 34 35.82 -18.13 -6.57
CA THR A 34 36.06 -16.76 -7.04
C THR A 34 34.81 -16.19 -7.71
N VAL A 35 34.07 -15.37 -6.98
CA VAL A 35 33.18 -14.37 -7.59
C VAL A 35 34.09 -13.31 -8.19
N ARG A 36 34.21 -13.29 -9.52
CA ARG A 36 34.85 -12.15 -10.19
C ARG A 36 33.98 -10.91 -9.94
N GLU A 37 34.46 -10.03 -9.08
CA GLU A 37 33.99 -8.65 -9.01
C GLU A 37 34.13 -8.02 -10.40
N VAL A 38 33.01 -7.58 -10.96
CA VAL A 38 33.02 -6.65 -12.08
C VAL A 38 33.33 -5.28 -11.48
N GLN A 39 34.60 -4.90 -11.52
CA GLN A 39 35.04 -3.52 -11.26
C GLN A 39 34.40 -2.60 -12.30
N TRP A 40 33.44 -1.79 -11.88
CA TRP A 40 33.03 -0.61 -12.63
C TRP A 40 34.05 0.49 -12.37
N ASN A 41 34.95 0.74 -13.32
CA ASN A 41 35.83 1.91 -13.29
C ASN A 41 34.99 3.18 -13.56
N MET A 42 34.89 4.06 -12.57
CA MET A 42 34.23 5.37 -12.65
C MET A 42 35.14 6.44 -13.27
N ALA A 43 35.81 6.13 -14.37
CA ALA A 43 36.80 7.02 -14.99
C ALA A 43 36.50 7.34 -16.45
N ASP A 44 35.23 7.65 -16.78
CA ASP A 44 34.84 8.21 -18.08
C ASP A 44 33.56 9.06 -17.96
N LEU A 45 33.59 10.11 -17.12
CA LEU A 45 32.61 11.18 -17.15
C LEU A 45 33.28 12.47 -17.64
N PRO A 46 32.93 12.99 -18.83
CA PRO A 46 33.39 14.32 -19.23
C PRO A 46 32.67 15.38 -18.38
N SER A 47 33.47 16.14 -17.65
CA SER A 47 33.13 17.41 -17.02
C SER A 47 32.74 18.43 -18.08
N ALA A 48 31.49 18.87 -18.08
CA ALA A 48 31.04 20.06 -18.80
C ALA A 48 30.81 21.19 -17.79
N SER A 49 31.74 22.14 -17.76
CA SER A 49 31.63 23.41 -17.06
C SER A 49 31.64 24.54 -18.09
N SER A 50 30.59 25.34 -18.12
CA SER A 50 30.54 26.78 -18.46
C SER A 50 29.08 27.14 -18.72
N SER A 51 28.41 27.90 -17.86
CA SER A 51 28.40 29.37 -17.82
C SER A 51 27.99 30.00 -19.16
N GLU A 52 26.69 30.16 -19.39
CA GLU A 52 26.17 31.22 -20.27
C GLU A 52 25.07 32.01 -19.55
N SER A 53 25.51 33.23 -19.20
CA SER A 53 24.80 34.48 -18.98
C SER A 53 23.32 34.56 -19.36
N ALA A 54 22.53 34.97 -18.35
CA ALA A 54 21.28 35.68 -18.53
C ALA A 54 21.47 36.98 -19.32
N THR A 55 20.68 37.20 -20.38
CA THR A 55 20.21 38.54 -20.79
C THR A 55 18.98 38.44 -21.70
N THR A 56 18.09 39.42 -21.52
CA THR A 56 16.88 39.75 -22.32
C THR A 56 15.59 39.01 -21.95
N THR A 57 14.89 39.57 -20.97
CA THR A 57 13.45 39.41 -20.76
C THR A 57 12.70 39.86 -22.02
N SER A 58 12.51 38.94 -22.96
CA SER A 58 11.64 39.13 -24.11
C SER A 58 10.20 39.10 -23.60
N TRP A 59 9.48 40.22 -23.67
CA TRP A 59 8.07 40.33 -23.27
C TRP A 59 7.10 39.68 -24.28
N LYS A 60 7.63 39.13 -25.39
CA LYS A 60 6.86 38.47 -26.45
C LYS A 60 6.07 37.22 -26.03
N PRO A 61 6.54 36.31 -25.14
CA PRO A 61 5.76 35.15 -24.71
C PRO A 61 4.62 35.54 -23.76
N LEU A 62 4.78 36.61 -22.96
CA LEU A 62 3.71 37.12 -22.10
C LEU A 62 2.54 37.69 -22.93
N ILE A 63 2.82 38.39 -24.04
CA ILE A 63 1.77 38.92 -24.94
C ILE A 63 1.03 37.79 -25.67
N ILE A 64 1.73 36.71 -26.06
CA ILE A 64 1.10 35.56 -26.72
C ILE A 64 0.18 34.81 -25.74
N VAL A 65 0.62 34.63 -24.49
CA VAL A 65 -0.22 34.00 -23.46
C VAL A 65 -1.41 34.89 -23.10
N LEU A 66 -1.22 36.22 -23.00
CA LEU A 66 -2.32 37.15 -22.73
C LEU A 66 -3.35 37.16 -23.86
N THR A 67 -2.91 37.20 -25.12
CA THR A 67 -3.82 37.20 -26.27
C THR A 67 -4.57 35.88 -26.42
N ALA A 68 -3.94 34.74 -26.13
CA ALA A 68 -4.62 33.44 -26.08
C ALA A 68 -5.68 33.37 -24.97
N VAL A 69 -5.38 33.89 -23.77
CA VAL A 69 -6.34 33.91 -22.65
C VAL A 69 -7.53 34.82 -22.95
N ILE A 70 -7.29 36.01 -23.54
CA ILE A 70 -8.35 36.93 -23.95
C ILE A 70 -9.21 36.32 -25.06
N LEU A 71 -8.61 35.63 -26.03
CA LEU A 71 -9.35 34.95 -27.11
C LEU A 71 -10.22 33.81 -26.56
N VAL A 72 -9.71 32.99 -25.65
CA VAL A 72 -10.47 31.91 -25.01
C VAL A 72 -11.61 32.46 -24.16
N ALA A 73 -11.37 33.55 -23.42
CA ALA A 73 -12.42 34.23 -22.63
C ALA A 73 -13.51 34.85 -23.53
N ALA A 74 -13.13 35.45 -24.67
CA ALA A 74 -14.08 35.97 -25.65
C ALA A 74 -14.91 34.86 -26.29
N ILE A 75 -14.30 33.72 -26.64
CA ILE A 75 -15.01 32.55 -27.17
C ILE A 75 -15.97 31.99 -26.13
N ALA A 76 -15.55 31.89 -24.86
CA ALA A 76 -16.42 31.45 -23.78
C ALA A 76 -17.61 32.41 -23.57
N ALA A 77 -17.40 33.73 -23.58
CA ALA A 77 -18.46 34.71 -23.40
C ALA A 77 -19.53 34.65 -24.51
N VAL A 78 -19.14 34.30 -25.74
CA VAL A 78 -20.08 34.14 -26.85
C VAL A 78 -20.73 32.74 -26.86
N ALA A 79 -20.03 31.69 -26.44
CA ALA A 79 -20.54 30.32 -26.45
C ALA A 79 -21.47 29.99 -25.27
N THR A 80 -21.28 30.64 -24.12
CA THR A 80 -22.07 30.39 -22.90
C THR A 80 -23.57 30.70 -23.05
N PRO A 81 -24.02 31.81 -23.67
CA PRO A 81 -25.45 32.04 -23.90
C PRO A 81 -26.08 31.05 -24.90
N PHE A 82 -25.30 30.55 -25.88
CA PHE A 82 -25.78 29.53 -26.83
C PHE A 82 -25.96 28.15 -26.18
N LEU A 83 -25.05 27.75 -25.28
CA LEU A 83 -25.17 26.48 -24.55
C LEU A 83 -26.28 26.53 -23.50
N ILE A 84 -26.49 27.66 -22.82
CA ILE A 84 -27.59 27.81 -21.85
C ILE A 84 -28.96 27.79 -22.56
N ALA A 85 -29.08 28.37 -23.75
CA ALA A 85 -30.28 28.25 -24.57
C ALA A 85 -30.55 26.80 -25.01
N TYR A 86 -29.49 26.02 -25.27
CA TYR A 86 -29.58 24.61 -25.65
C TYR A 86 -30.05 23.70 -24.49
N PHE A 87 -29.60 23.96 -23.26
CA PHE A 87 -29.98 23.15 -22.10
C PHE A 87 -31.33 23.53 -21.46
N LYS A 88 -31.86 24.73 -21.73
CA LYS A 88 -33.15 25.18 -21.16
C LYS A 88 -34.38 24.76 -21.97
N THR A 89 -34.20 24.19 -23.16
CA THR A 89 -35.26 23.59 -24.00
C THR A 89 -34.98 22.10 -24.22
N GLY A 90 -34.74 21.38 -23.14
CA GLY A 90 -34.70 19.92 -23.12
C GLY A 90 -36.09 19.29 -23.20
N SER A 91 -36.75 19.39 -24.37
CA SER A 91 -37.78 18.46 -24.84
C SER A 91 -38.29 18.89 -26.21
N GLU A 92 -38.18 17.99 -27.19
CA GLU A 92 -38.79 18.04 -28.54
C GLU A 92 -38.18 19.02 -29.56
N LEU A 93 -36.99 18.69 -30.08
CA LEU A 93 -36.56 19.13 -31.42
C LEU A 93 -36.35 17.91 -32.33
N LYS A 94 -37.48 17.30 -32.73
CA LYS A 94 -37.55 16.55 -33.99
C LYS A 94 -37.40 17.56 -35.13
N LYS A 95 -36.15 17.69 -35.59
CA LYS A 95 -35.63 18.31 -36.82
C LYS A 95 -34.67 19.46 -36.51
N PRO A 96 -33.43 19.44 -37.04
CA PRO A 96 -32.54 20.58 -36.90
C PRO A 96 -33.08 21.74 -37.77
N ILE A 97 -33.50 22.83 -37.13
CA ILE A 97 -33.70 24.12 -37.81
C ILE A 97 -32.31 24.65 -38.15
N ILE A 98 -31.84 24.32 -39.35
CA ILE A 98 -30.63 24.86 -39.92
C ILE A 98 -31.03 26.07 -40.77
N ILE A 99 -30.96 27.29 -40.21
CA ILE A 99 -31.00 28.52 -41.01
C ILE A 99 -29.60 28.71 -41.60
N PHE A 100 -29.34 28.04 -42.72
CA PHE A 100 -28.20 28.35 -43.59
C PHE A 100 -28.75 28.61 -45.00
N SER A 101 -29.12 29.86 -45.25
CA SER A 101 -29.64 30.33 -46.54
C SER A 101 -28.55 30.55 -47.59
N ASN A 102 -27.33 30.06 -47.39
CA ASN A 102 -26.27 30.17 -48.39
C ASN A 102 -25.59 28.82 -48.65
N SER A 103 -25.29 28.54 -49.92
CA SER A 103 -24.75 27.27 -50.43
C SER A 103 -23.45 26.85 -49.73
N ILE A 104 -22.65 27.83 -49.31
CA ILE A 104 -21.36 27.64 -48.64
C ILE A 104 -21.54 26.96 -47.28
N SER A 105 -22.54 27.36 -46.50
CA SER A 105 -22.77 26.81 -45.15
C SER A 105 -23.30 25.37 -45.19
N LYS A 106 -24.09 25.00 -46.20
CA LYS A 106 -24.54 23.60 -46.41
C LYS A 106 -23.37 22.69 -46.75
N ALA A 107 -22.42 23.15 -47.57
CA ALA A 107 -21.22 22.40 -47.92
C ALA A 107 -20.32 22.16 -46.69
N ILE A 108 -20.15 23.18 -45.84
CA ILE A 108 -19.36 23.06 -44.59
C ILE A 108 -20.00 22.05 -43.64
N VAL A 109 -21.32 22.11 -43.42
CA VAL A 109 -22.03 21.15 -42.56
C VAL A 109 -21.87 19.71 -43.09
N GLN A 110 -21.98 19.50 -44.40
CA GLN A 110 -21.78 18.19 -45.01
C GLN A 110 -20.34 17.67 -44.88
N LEU A 111 -19.34 18.54 -45.01
CA LEU A 111 -17.92 18.18 -44.81
C LEU A 111 -17.64 17.80 -43.36
N MET A 112 -18.18 18.56 -42.40
CA MET A 112 -18.05 18.27 -40.97
C MET A 112 -18.72 16.93 -40.61
N GLN A 113 -19.91 16.64 -41.15
CA GLN A 113 -20.58 15.36 -40.96
C GLN A 113 -19.83 14.18 -41.59
N LYS A 114 -19.23 14.36 -42.77
CA LYS A 114 -18.38 13.34 -43.41
C LYS A 114 -17.11 13.08 -42.61
N SER A 115 -16.46 14.14 -42.12
CA SER A 115 -15.29 14.06 -41.26
C SER A 115 -15.63 13.34 -39.95
N PHE A 116 -16.73 13.70 -39.28
CA PHE A 116 -17.16 13.07 -38.04
C PHE A 116 -17.47 11.57 -38.22
N LYS A 117 -18.20 11.19 -39.28
CA LYS A 117 -18.43 9.77 -39.61
C LYS A 117 -17.13 9.02 -39.93
N GLY A 118 -16.15 9.68 -40.55
CA GLY A 118 -14.82 9.13 -40.81
C GLY A 118 -14.01 8.90 -39.53
N GLN A 119 -14.01 9.88 -38.62
CA GLN A 119 -13.36 9.79 -37.31
C GLN A 119 -13.99 8.70 -36.44
N GLN A 120 -15.33 8.60 -36.43
CA GLN A 120 -16.05 7.58 -35.66
C GLN A 120 -15.77 6.15 -36.15
N LYS A 121 -15.59 5.95 -37.47
CA LYS A 121 -15.18 4.65 -38.04
C LYS A 121 -13.76 4.26 -37.66
N ARG A 122 -12.82 5.22 -37.65
CA ARG A 122 -11.42 4.99 -37.23
C ARG A 122 -11.33 4.69 -35.74
N ALA A 123 -12.11 5.38 -34.91
CA ALA A 123 -12.18 5.12 -33.47
C ALA A 123 -12.69 3.71 -33.14
N HIS A 124 -13.78 3.26 -33.79
CA HIS A 124 -14.28 1.89 -33.59
C HIS A 124 -13.29 0.82 -34.05
N ALA A 125 -12.63 1.03 -35.20
CA ALA A 125 -11.58 0.11 -35.67
C ALA A 125 -10.40 0.03 -34.67
N CYS A 126 -10.00 1.14 -34.08
CA CYS A 126 -8.95 1.18 -33.06
C CYS A 126 -9.35 0.41 -31.78
N ILE A 127 -10.58 0.61 -31.30
CA ILE A 127 -11.10 -0.09 -30.10
C ILE A 127 -11.18 -1.61 -30.34
N LEU A 128 -11.67 -2.04 -31.51
CA LEU A 128 -11.73 -3.46 -31.87
C LEU A 128 -10.34 -4.09 -31.97
N LEU A 129 -9.35 -3.38 -32.52
CA LEU A 129 -7.96 -3.84 -32.59
C LEU A 129 -7.31 -3.91 -31.20
N GLN A 130 -7.55 -2.93 -30.34
CA GLN A 130 -7.06 -2.95 -28.95
C GLN A 130 -7.67 -4.13 -28.17
N HIS A 131 -8.96 -4.38 -28.33
CA HIS A 131 -9.62 -5.51 -27.68
C HIS A 131 -9.09 -6.85 -28.20
N GLN A 132 -8.86 -6.99 -29.51
CA GLN A 132 -8.22 -8.19 -30.06
C GLN A 132 -6.80 -8.40 -29.51
N GLN A 133 -6.00 -7.34 -29.39
CA GLN A 133 -4.67 -7.43 -28.79
C GLN A 133 -4.71 -7.86 -27.32
N GLN A 134 -5.65 -7.33 -26.53
CA GLN A 134 -5.82 -7.73 -25.12
C GLN A 134 -6.20 -9.21 -24.98
N VAL A 135 -7.15 -9.68 -25.80
CA VAL A 135 -7.55 -11.09 -25.81
C VAL A 135 -6.36 -11.99 -26.17
N GLN A 136 -5.56 -11.60 -27.17
CA GLN A 136 -4.40 -12.37 -27.59
C GLN A 136 -3.30 -12.42 -26.52
N GLN A 137 -3.09 -11.33 -25.78
CA GLN A 137 -2.17 -11.33 -24.63
C GLN A 137 -2.65 -12.21 -23.47
N LEU A 138 -3.96 -12.20 -23.17
CA LEU A 138 -4.54 -13.06 -22.15
C LEU A 138 -4.40 -14.54 -22.49
N LEU A 139 -4.64 -14.92 -23.75
CA LEU A 139 -4.45 -16.29 -24.23
C LEU A 139 -2.98 -16.74 -24.09
N LEU A 140 -2.02 -15.87 -24.45
CA LEU A 140 -0.59 -16.14 -24.25
C LEU A 140 -0.20 -16.27 -22.77
N GLN A 141 -0.82 -15.49 -21.87
CA GLN A 141 -0.60 -15.64 -20.43
C GLN A 141 -1.17 -16.96 -19.91
N GLN A 142 -2.35 -17.37 -20.37
CA GLN A 142 -2.95 -18.65 -19.98
C GLN A 142 -2.11 -19.83 -20.47
N GLN A 143 -1.64 -19.80 -21.72
CA GLN A 143 -0.72 -20.82 -22.23
C GLN A 143 0.58 -20.89 -21.41
N ARG A 144 1.16 -19.76 -21.02
CA ARG A 144 2.33 -19.72 -20.13
C ARG A 144 2.06 -20.31 -18.75
N ARG A 145 0.86 -20.12 -18.19
CA ARG A 145 0.46 -20.76 -16.92
C ARG A 145 0.30 -22.28 -17.06
N GLN A 146 -0.22 -22.76 -18.19
CA GLN A 146 -0.37 -24.19 -18.45
C GLN A 146 0.98 -24.88 -18.76
N GLN A 147 1.89 -24.18 -19.43
CA GLN A 147 3.24 -24.68 -19.72
C GLN A 147 4.20 -24.50 -18.56
N GLN A 148 3.79 -23.81 -17.47
CA GLN A 148 4.61 -23.71 -16.28
C GLN A 148 4.81 -25.13 -15.76
N PRO A 149 6.06 -25.65 -15.75
CA PRO A 149 6.32 -27.01 -15.31
C PRO A 149 5.75 -27.12 -13.91
N GLN A 150 4.82 -28.06 -13.69
CA GLN A 150 4.41 -28.38 -12.33
C GLN A 150 5.69 -28.70 -11.57
N ARG A 151 6.11 -27.77 -10.70
CA ARG A 151 7.19 -28.03 -9.77
C ARG A 151 6.67 -29.18 -8.93
N ARG A 152 7.10 -30.39 -9.31
CA ARG A 152 6.82 -31.62 -8.59
C ARG A 152 7.15 -31.28 -7.13
N PRO A 153 6.19 -31.37 -6.19
CA PRO A 153 6.49 -31.11 -4.80
C PRO A 153 7.73 -31.92 -4.48
N LEU A 154 8.81 -31.24 -4.06
CA LEU A 154 9.97 -31.95 -3.54
C LEU A 154 9.41 -32.95 -2.52
N PRO A 155 9.82 -34.23 -2.57
CA PRO A 155 9.39 -35.17 -1.56
C PRO A 155 9.67 -34.51 -0.22
N LEU A 156 8.61 -34.34 0.59
CA LEU A 156 8.73 -33.79 1.93
C LEU A 156 9.62 -34.76 2.69
N ARG A 157 10.93 -34.50 2.64
CA ARG A 157 11.88 -35.11 3.55
C ARG A 157 11.33 -34.68 4.89
N ARG A 158 10.82 -35.65 5.65
CA ARG A 158 10.22 -35.45 6.97
C ARG A 158 11.32 -34.85 7.82
N LEU A 159 11.45 -33.51 7.77
CA LEU A 159 12.27 -32.77 8.69
C LEU A 159 11.69 -33.14 10.03
N ARG A 160 12.50 -33.85 10.81
CA ARG A 160 12.28 -34.02 12.23
C ARG A 160 11.82 -32.65 12.72
N PRO A 161 10.65 -32.52 13.40
CA PRO A 161 10.27 -31.26 13.98
C PRO A 161 11.46 -30.85 14.84
N GLN A 162 12.25 -29.89 14.35
CA GLN A 162 13.10 -29.19 15.25
C GLN A 162 12.09 -28.53 16.19
N PRO A 163 12.21 -28.72 17.51
CA PRO A 163 11.46 -27.86 18.42
C PRO A 163 11.72 -26.45 17.90
N LEU A 164 10.65 -25.72 17.56
CA LEU A 164 10.78 -24.33 17.16
C LEU A 164 11.67 -23.71 18.23
N ARG A 165 12.92 -23.41 17.87
CA ARG A 165 13.77 -22.55 18.67
C ARG A 165 13.09 -21.21 18.55
N VAL A 166 12.10 -20.98 19.42
CA VAL A 166 11.64 -19.65 19.76
C VAL A 166 12.94 -18.89 20.03
N PRO A 167 13.25 -17.83 19.26
CA PRO A 167 14.42 -17.02 19.55
C PRO A 167 14.34 -16.66 21.02
N ALA A 168 15.31 -17.14 21.80
CA ALA A 168 15.38 -16.81 23.21
C ALA A 168 15.47 -15.28 23.28
N ASN A 169 14.45 -14.68 23.90
CA ASN A 169 14.22 -13.23 24.09
C ASN A 169 13.33 -12.54 23.05
N LEU A 170 12.10 -13.03 22.85
CA LEU A 170 10.99 -12.18 22.40
C LEU A 170 10.44 -11.35 23.57
N PRO A 171 9.91 -10.13 23.34
CA PRO A 171 9.22 -9.37 24.36
C PRO A 171 8.08 -10.15 25.01
N ALA A 172 7.86 -9.98 26.31
CA ALA A 172 6.75 -10.65 27.02
C ALA A 172 5.37 -10.37 26.40
N ALA A 173 5.19 -9.16 25.86
CA ALA A 173 4.01 -8.74 25.12
C ALA A 173 3.69 -9.62 23.89
N CYS A 174 4.67 -10.36 23.34
CA CYS A 174 4.46 -11.28 22.23
C CYS A 174 3.80 -12.60 22.65
N SER A 175 3.69 -12.88 23.95
CA SER A 175 3.10 -14.12 24.47
C SER A 175 1.68 -13.93 25.02
N SER A 176 1.28 -12.70 25.35
CA SER A 176 -0.03 -12.40 25.91
C SER A 176 -0.53 -11.03 25.44
N TYR A 177 -1.59 -11.03 24.63
CA TYR A 177 -2.22 -9.84 24.07
C TYR A 177 -3.68 -10.11 23.68
N THR A 178 -4.46 -9.04 23.54
CA THR A 178 -5.81 -9.08 22.99
C THR A 178 -5.75 -8.86 21.48
N THR A 179 -6.58 -9.56 20.73
CA THR A 179 -6.65 -9.40 19.26
C THR A 179 -7.82 -8.50 18.88
N ILE A 180 -7.59 -7.56 17.96
CA ILE A 180 -8.63 -6.74 17.34
C ILE A 180 -8.61 -7.00 15.83
N SER A 181 -9.76 -7.37 15.28
CA SER A 181 -9.93 -7.68 13.86
C SER A 181 -10.94 -6.79 13.14
N ASP A 182 -11.24 -5.62 13.72
CA ASP A 182 -12.23 -4.69 13.22
C ASP A 182 -11.82 -4.10 11.85
N SER A 183 -12.56 -4.46 10.81
CA SER A 183 -12.31 -4.01 9.44
C SER A 183 -12.46 -2.50 9.25
N THR A 184 -13.25 -1.84 10.10
CA THR A 184 -13.48 -0.39 10.01
C THR A 184 -12.27 0.43 10.42
N ARG A 185 -11.24 -0.17 11.04
CA ARG A 185 -9.98 0.49 11.39
C ARG A 185 -9.03 0.69 10.21
N SER A 186 -9.33 0.13 9.03
CA SER A 186 -8.51 0.35 7.84
C SER A 186 -8.48 1.83 7.45
N VAL A 187 -7.31 2.34 7.07
CA VAL A 187 -7.20 3.67 6.44
C VAL A 187 -8.00 3.78 5.14
N SER A 188 -8.37 2.66 4.51
CA SER A 188 -9.24 2.63 3.32
C SER A 188 -10.73 2.67 3.66
N TYR A 189 -11.10 2.50 4.93
CA TYR A 189 -12.48 2.61 5.37
C TYR A 189 -12.83 4.09 5.64
N SER A 190 -13.88 4.59 5.00
CA SER A 190 -14.40 5.93 5.25
C SER A 190 -15.41 5.95 6.39
N GLY A 191 -15.43 7.03 7.16
CA GLY A 191 -16.40 7.21 8.24
C GLY A 191 -15.78 7.96 9.42
N SER A 192 -16.64 8.52 10.29
CA SER A 192 -16.19 9.47 11.31
C SER A 192 -16.85 9.32 12.68
N SER A 193 -17.52 8.19 12.95
CA SER A 193 -18.38 7.99 14.13
C SER A 193 -17.78 7.14 15.26
N GLY A 194 -16.67 6.45 15.01
CA GLY A 194 -15.98 5.59 15.98
C GLY A 194 -14.92 6.34 16.79
N CYS A 195 -14.61 5.82 17.98
CA CYS A 195 -13.59 6.37 18.88
C CYS A 195 -13.00 5.28 19.78
N ASP A 196 -11.85 5.55 20.40
CA ASP A 196 -11.12 4.63 21.29
C ASP A 196 -11.17 5.02 22.78
N SER A 197 -12.11 5.89 23.19
CA SER A 197 -12.22 6.36 24.57
C SER A 197 -12.66 5.28 25.57
N SER A 198 -13.18 4.16 25.08
CA SER A 198 -13.58 2.99 25.87
C SER A 198 -13.09 1.66 25.28
N SER A 199 -12.29 1.71 24.21
CA SER A 199 -11.78 0.51 23.52
C SER A 199 -10.68 -0.23 24.28
N PHE A 200 -10.01 0.44 25.21
CA PHE A 200 -8.82 -0.06 25.90
C PHE A 200 -8.96 0.09 27.42
N SER A 201 -8.18 -0.67 28.19
CA SER A 201 -8.14 -0.55 29.67
C SER A 201 -7.45 0.75 30.09
N SER A 202 -7.94 1.41 31.14
CA SER A 202 -7.29 2.60 31.74
C SER A 202 -5.87 2.32 32.22
N SER A 203 -5.55 1.08 32.59
CA SER A 203 -4.19 0.63 32.95
C SER A 203 -3.32 0.29 31.74
N GLY A 204 -3.83 0.44 30.52
CA GLY A 204 -3.21 -0.02 29.28
C GLY A 204 -3.60 -1.45 28.93
N MET A 205 -3.67 -1.73 27.63
CA MET A 205 -3.98 -3.05 27.08
C MET A 205 -3.02 -3.38 25.93
N TRP A 206 -2.37 -4.54 26.01
CA TRP A 206 -1.57 -5.07 24.89
C TRP A 206 -2.49 -5.60 23.81
N VAL A 207 -2.38 -5.05 22.61
CA VAL A 207 -3.26 -5.31 21.46
C VAL A 207 -2.46 -5.72 20.24
N ARG A 208 -2.94 -6.74 19.52
CA ARG A 208 -2.51 -7.09 18.17
C ARG A 208 -3.64 -6.84 17.19
N PHE A 209 -3.38 -6.04 16.16
CA PHE A 209 -4.31 -5.86 15.06
C PHE A 209 -4.18 -6.99 14.04
N THR A 210 -5.31 -7.47 13.51
CA THR A 210 -5.39 -8.58 12.56
C THR A 210 -6.56 -8.38 11.59
N GLY A 211 -6.68 -9.25 10.58
CA GLY A 211 -7.82 -9.25 9.67
C GLY A 211 -7.74 -8.21 8.55
N SER A 212 -8.87 -7.98 7.87
CA SER A 212 -8.94 -7.11 6.70
C SER A 212 -8.89 -5.62 7.01
N GLY A 213 -9.00 -5.23 8.29
CA GLY A 213 -8.82 -3.85 8.73
C GLY A 213 -7.38 -3.36 8.68
N GLY A 214 -6.42 -4.26 8.48
CA GLY A 214 -5.00 -3.99 8.61
C GLY A 214 -4.42 -4.67 9.85
N THR A 215 -3.09 -4.78 9.86
CA THR A 215 -2.35 -5.54 10.88
C THR A 215 -1.35 -4.69 11.64
N THR A 216 -1.09 -3.48 11.17
CA THR A 216 -0.16 -2.54 11.81
C THR A 216 -0.76 -1.15 11.84
N ILE A 217 -0.31 -0.32 12.80
CA ILE A 217 -0.63 1.10 12.84
C ILE A 217 0.22 1.81 11.77
N PRO A 218 -0.35 2.70 10.93
CA PRO A 218 0.41 3.43 9.92
C PRO A 218 1.49 4.30 10.57
N THR A 219 2.64 4.42 9.91
CA THR A 219 3.78 5.26 10.37
C THR A 219 3.77 6.66 9.74
N TYR A 220 2.67 7.02 9.09
CA TYR A 220 2.43 8.32 8.48
C TYR A 220 0.97 8.71 8.71
N ALA A 221 0.70 10.01 8.68
CA ALA A 221 -0.62 10.55 8.93
C ALA A 221 -1.59 10.18 7.78
N PRO A 222 -2.69 9.45 8.04
CA PRO A 222 -3.52 8.84 6.98
C PRO A 222 -4.58 9.78 6.40
N GLY A 223 -4.67 11.03 6.86
CA GLY A 223 -5.78 11.94 6.58
C GLY A 223 -6.88 11.86 7.64
N THR A 224 -7.87 12.75 7.59
CA THR A 224 -8.99 12.79 8.54
C THR A 224 -10.21 12.03 8.01
N SER A 225 -11.15 11.67 8.89
CA SER A 225 -12.42 11.02 8.52
C SER A 225 -12.26 9.67 7.78
N VAL A 226 -11.17 8.97 8.08
CA VAL A 226 -10.88 7.59 7.65
C VAL A 226 -10.73 6.70 8.87
N CYS A 227 -10.63 5.39 8.67
CA CYS A 227 -10.63 4.37 9.72
C CYS A 227 -11.82 4.45 10.70
N GLY A 228 -12.92 5.01 10.20
CA GLY A 228 -14.17 5.11 10.93
C GLY A 228 -14.15 6.15 12.06
N THR A 229 -13.20 7.09 12.07
CA THR A 229 -13.09 8.15 13.10
C THR A 229 -12.90 9.52 12.47
N SER A 230 -13.26 10.56 13.20
CA SER A 230 -13.00 11.94 12.82
C SER A 230 -11.49 12.23 12.81
N ALA A 231 -10.83 12.06 13.96
CA ALA A 231 -9.39 12.28 14.12
C ALA A 231 -8.63 10.95 14.21
N THR A 232 -7.63 10.80 13.36
CA THR A 232 -7.05 9.51 12.98
C THR A 232 -5.69 9.29 13.62
N GLY A 233 -5.57 8.20 14.36
CA GLY A 233 -4.37 7.83 15.08
C GLY A 233 -3.35 7.12 14.19
N TRP A 234 -2.10 7.55 14.24
CA TRP A 234 -0.95 6.98 13.55
C TRP A 234 0.30 7.02 14.43
N TYR A 235 1.27 6.14 14.15
CA TYR A 235 2.47 6.00 14.95
C TYR A 235 3.56 6.96 14.49
N ALA A 236 3.84 7.98 15.30
CA ALA A 236 4.75 9.07 14.98
C ALA A 236 6.12 8.89 15.66
N SER A 237 6.68 7.69 15.56
CA SER A 237 7.98 7.35 16.14
C SER A 237 8.67 6.26 15.32
N THR A 238 9.94 6.01 15.62
CA THR A 238 10.67 4.92 14.95
C THR A 238 10.12 3.57 15.38
N VAL A 239 9.90 2.68 14.40
CA VAL A 239 9.44 1.31 14.65
C VAL A 239 10.59 0.51 15.26
N PRO A 240 10.35 -0.28 16.33
CA PRO A 240 11.40 -1.06 16.98
C PRO A 240 11.96 -2.16 16.08
N SER A 241 13.25 -2.45 16.24
CA SER A 241 13.92 -3.60 15.65
C SER A 241 13.27 -4.92 16.09
N SER A 242 13.46 -5.96 15.27
CA SER A 242 12.96 -7.31 15.56
C SER A 242 13.35 -7.78 16.96
N GLY A 243 12.38 -8.24 17.75
CA GLY A 243 12.60 -8.70 19.13
C GLY A 243 12.72 -7.60 20.18
N ALA A 244 12.58 -6.33 19.81
CA ALA A 244 12.64 -5.21 20.76
C ALA A 244 11.26 -4.65 21.10
N THR A 245 11.17 -4.02 22.27
CA THR A 245 10.07 -3.13 22.65
C THR A 245 10.59 -1.71 22.77
N ALA A 246 9.87 -0.75 22.19
CA ALA A 246 10.19 0.67 22.30
C ALA A 246 8.95 1.48 22.67
N SER A 247 9.17 2.54 23.45
CA SER A 247 8.18 3.59 23.66
C SER A 247 8.14 4.50 22.44
N GLY A 248 6.95 5.02 22.13
CA GLY A 248 6.75 6.01 21.09
C GLY A 248 5.48 6.81 21.32
N THR A 249 5.11 7.57 20.30
CA THR A 249 3.97 8.48 20.32
C THR A 249 2.95 8.09 19.28
N LEU A 250 1.69 7.94 19.70
CA LEU A 250 0.55 7.97 18.80
C LEU A 250 0.14 9.42 18.60
N CYS A 251 0.14 9.88 17.36
CA CYS A 251 -0.38 11.18 16.97
C CYS A 251 -1.77 11.01 16.36
N TYR A 252 -2.68 11.93 16.66
CA TYR A 252 -4.01 11.97 16.07
C TYR A 252 -4.12 13.17 15.13
N GLN A 253 -4.24 12.90 13.85
CA GLN A 253 -4.40 13.92 12.82
C GLN A 253 -5.82 14.48 12.84
N TRP A 254 -5.93 15.80 12.85
CA TRP A 254 -7.20 16.52 12.77
C TRP A 254 -7.00 17.89 12.15
N THR A 255 -8.00 18.35 11.39
CA THR A 255 -7.99 19.63 10.66
C THR A 255 -6.69 19.84 9.87
N SER A 256 -5.86 20.80 10.27
CA SER A 256 -4.60 21.16 9.61
C SER A 256 -3.37 20.59 10.31
N SER A 257 -3.52 19.94 11.46
CA SER A 257 -2.41 19.36 12.21
C SER A 257 -2.33 17.85 12.03
N THR A 258 -1.15 17.35 11.69
CA THR A 258 -0.87 15.90 11.65
C THR A 258 -0.79 15.28 13.04
N CYS A 259 -0.68 16.08 14.11
CA CYS A 259 -0.63 15.62 15.49
C CYS A 259 -1.34 16.61 16.41
N GLN A 260 -2.66 16.76 16.24
CA GLN A 260 -3.48 17.66 17.05
C GLN A 260 -3.56 17.18 18.50
N TRP A 261 -3.69 15.87 18.68
CA TRP A 261 -3.57 15.20 19.97
C TRP A 261 -2.49 14.14 19.90
N SER A 262 -2.00 13.73 21.06
CA SER A 262 -1.09 12.60 21.16
C SER A 262 -1.30 11.80 22.44
N SER A 263 -0.83 10.56 22.41
CA SER A 263 -0.75 9.68 23.57
C SER A 263 0.53 8.86 23.50
N SER A 264 1.03 8.42 24.65
CA SER A 264 2.12 7.44 24.69
C SER A 264 1.64 6.07 24.23
N VAL A 265 2.56 5.30 23.66
CA VAL A 265 2.36 3.90 23.25
C VAL A 265 3.66 3.14 23.47
N GLN A 266 3.57 1.84 23.77
CA GLN A 266 4.71 0.93 23.62
C GLN A 266 4.44 -0.03 22.47
N VAL A 267 5.46 -0.27 21.65
CA VAL A 267 5.38 -1.18 20.51
C VAL A 267 6.38 -2.30 20.73
N ALA A 268 5.93 -3.54 20.66
CA ALA A 268 6.77 -4.73 20.68
C ALA A 268 6.80 -5.34 19.27
N ASN A 269 7.99 -5.57 18.73
CA ASN A 269 8.19 -6.25 17.45
C ASN A 269 8.42 -7.75 17.70
N CYS A 270 7.42 -8.56 17.39
CA CYS A 270 7.44 -10.02 17.61
C CYS A 270 8.00 -10.79 16.40
N ASN A 271 8.92 -10.17 15.65
CA ASN A 271 9.52 -10.60 14.39
C ASN A 271 8.55 -10.62 13.19
N THR A 272 7.35 -11.19 13.36
CA THR A 272 6.37 -11.38 12.27
C THR A 272 5.12 -10.52 12.41
N TYR A 273 4.93 -9.88 13.56
CA TYR A 273 3.81 -9.00 13.85
C TYR A 273 4.19 -8.02 14.95
N TYR A 274 3.36 -7.01 15.15
CA TYR A 274 3.52 -6.01 16.21
C TYR A 274 2.42 -6.17 17.25
N VAL A 275 2.76 -5.83 18.50
CA VAL A 275 1.81 -5.70 19.60
C VAL A 275 1.99 -4.32 20.21
N TYR A 276 0.88 -3.66 20.51
CA TYR A 276 0.83 -2.27 20.94
C TYR A 276 0.21 -2.18 22.33
N LEU A 277 0.86 -1.52 23.28
CA LEU A 277 0.27 -1.17 24.56
C LEU A 277 -0.51 0.15 24.39
N LEU A 278 -1.83 0.03 24.33
CA LEU A 278 -2.74 1.14 24.05
C LEU A 278 -3.56 1.53 25.28
N TYR A 279 -3.92 2.80 25.36
CA TYR A 279 -4.73 3.40 26.42
C TYR A 279 -5.96 4.08 25.83
N PRO A 280 -7.05 4.26 26.61
CA PRO A 280 -8.21 5.04 26.21
C PRO A 280 -7.81 6.38 25.60
N SER A 281 -8.44 6.75 24.49
CA SER A 281 -8.21 8.06 23.91
C SER A 281 -8.79 9.17 24.81
N PRO A 282 -8.14 10.35 24.91
CA PRO A 282 -8.61 11.45 25.77
C PRO A 282 -10.01 11.98 25.43
N THR A 283 -10.44 11.86 24.17
CA THR A 283 -11.75 12.31 23.70
C THR A 283 -12.37 11.26 22.77
N CYS A 284 -13.71 11.27 22.66
CA CYS A 284 -14.44 10.39 21.74
C CYS A 284 -14.56 11.01 20.34
N ASN A 285 -13.42 11.25 19.70
CA ASN A 285 -13.29 11.53 18.27
C ASN A 285 -11.97 10.97 17.71
N LEU A 286 -11.24 10.24 18.55
CA LEU A 286 -9.88 9.77 18.30
C LEU A 286 -9.93 8.27 18.20
N ARG A 287 -9.29 7.71 17.18
CA ARG A 287 -9.20 6.25 17.01
C ARG A 287 -7.92 5.88 16.31
N VAL A 288 -7.29 4.80 16.76
CA VAL A 288 -6.10 4.25 16.11
C VAL A 288 -6.50 3.55 14.80
N CYS A 289 -5.90 4.01 13.69
CA CYS A 289 -6.07 3.39 12.37
C CYS A 289 -5.09 2.22 12.16
N THR A 290 -5.37 1.40 11.14
CA THR A 290 -4.55 0.27 10.72
C THR A 290 -4.38 0.18 9.20
N VAL A 291 -3.29 -0.44 8.75
CA VAL A 291 -2.92 -0.72 7.36
C VAL A 291 -2.55 -2.18 7.13
#